data_AF-A0A4Z0LC41-F1
#
_entry.id   AF-A0A4Z0LC41-F1
#
_cell.length_a   1.000
_cell.length_b   1.000
_cell.length_c   1.000
_cell.angle_alpha   90.00
_cell.angle_beta   90.00
_cell.angle_gamma   90.00
#
_symmetry.space_group_name_H-M   'P 1'
#
loop_
_entity.id
_entity.type
_entity.pdbx_description
1 polymer ?
#
loop_
_entity_poly.entity_id
_entity_poly.type
_entity_poly.pdbx_seq_one_letter_code
_entity_poly.pdbx_strand_id
1 'polypeptide(L)'
;MKKIILKPIMILTVLSFVVTCNTTHYVTNKNQEKMFTTEQIKEKLSKVETGADFPALATGLKNIGVTYYETKMEDGSSIFHGKNGYELPTVPNYEPILIADTVNLEQLKIDIANHQQGKSDYFQISRQSADNGVEKWAVCLVSMTCTYIDKAGKNVWVEHIPQ
;
A
#
# COMPACT_ATOMS: atom_id res chain seq x y z
N MET A 1 6.09 36.67 -91.65
CA MET A 1 6.38 36.71 -90.20
C MET A 1 5.92 35.40 -89.57
N LYS A 2 6.60 34.97 -88.50
CA LYS A 2 6.96 33.58 -88.16
C LYS A 2 5.79 32.63 -87.77
N LYS A 3 5.87 31.39 -88.27
CA LYS A 3 5.26 30.16 -87.74
C LYS A 3 5.89 29.78 -86.38
N ILE A 4 5.17 29.06 -85.52
CA ILE A 4 5.59 28.00 -84.56
C ILE A 4 4.29 27.50 -83.90
N ILE A 5 3.64 26.42 -84.38
CA ILE A 5 3.78 24.99 -84.04
C ILE A 5 3.67 24.67 -82.54
N LEU A 6 2.52 24.11 -82.13
CA LEU A 6 2.30 23.34 -80.90
C LEU A 6 3.01 21.97 -80.96
N LYS A 7 3.50 21.49 -79.81
CA LYS A 7 3.44 20.06 -79.42
C LYS A 7 3.32 19.93 -77.87
N PRO A 8 2.75 18.82 -77.37
CA PRO A 8 2.16 18.72 -76.02
C PRO A 8 3.03 17.94 -75.03
N ILE A 9 2.85 18.15 -73.71
CA ILE A 9 3.24 17.16 -72.69
C ILE A 9 2.16 17.05 -71.61
N MET A 10 1.77 15.79 -71.42
CA MET A 10 0.80 15.13 -70.57
C MET A 10 1.21 15.11 -69.08
N ILE A 11 0.26 14.92 -68.17
CA ILE A 11 0.28 14.15 -66.89
C ILE A 11 -1.00 14.54 -66.14
N LEU A 12 -2.11 13.80 -66.25
CA LEU A 12 -2.48 12.60 -65.47
C LEU A 12 -2.49 12.84 -63.95
N THR A 13 -3.60 13.36 -63.42
CA THR A 13 -3.93 13.22 -61.99
C THR A 13 -5.07 12.23 -61.84
N VAL A 14 -4.74 11.15 -61.15
CA VAL A 14 -5.54 9.94 -60.96
C VAL A 14 -6.37 10.09 -59.68
N LEU A 15 -7.60 9.59 -59.79
CA LEU A 15 -8.51 9.15 -58.73
C LEU A 15 -7.80 8.64 -57.46
N SER A 16 -8.23 9.05 -56.27
CA SER A 16 -7.91 8.33 -55.03
C SER A 16 -9.07 8.35 -54.04
N PHE A 17 -9.78 7.23 -54.06
CA PHE A 17 -10.34 6.44 -52.95
C PHE A 17 -10.72 7.15 -51.63
N VAL A 18 -12.03 7.06 -51.33
CA VAL A 18 -12.56 7.10 -49.97
C VAL A 18 -12.09 5.84 -49.24
N VAL A 19 -11.33 5.99 -48.16
CA VAL A 19 -11.10 4.95 -47.15
C VAL A 19 -11.50 5.52 -45.79
N THR A 20 -12.65 5.07 -45.28
CA THR A 20 -13.03 5.29 -43.88
C THR A 20 -12.15 4.41 -43.00
N CYS A 21 -11.27 5.01 -42.20
CA CYS A 21 -10.53 4.28 -41.17
C CYS A 21 -11.05 4.69 -39.79
N ASN A 22 -11.87 3.82 -39.19
CA ASN A 22 -12.04 3.78 -37.74
C ASN A 22 -10.67 3.48 -37.12
N THR A 23 -10.17 4.38 -36.29
CA THR A 23 -9.07 4.03 -35.39
C THR A 23 -9.51 4.37 -33.97
N THR A 24 -10.00 3.35 -33.29
CA THR A 24 -9.93 3.26 -31.83
C THR A 24 -8.47 3.41 -31.43
N HIS A 25 -8.10 4.57 -30.90
CA HIS A 25 -6.82 4.75 -30.22
C HIS A 25 -6.85 3.96 -28.90
N TYR A 26 -6.59 2.66 -28.98
CA TYR A 26 -6.20 1.87 -27.81
C TYR A 26 -4.76 2.24 -27.46
N VAL A 27 -4.60 3.27 -26.64
CA VAL A 27 -3.37 3.46 -25.87
C VAL A 27 -3.34 2.33 -24.85
N THR A 28 -2.67 1.22 -25.19
CA THR A 28 -2.33 0.21 -24.20
C THR A 28 -1.21 0.77 -23.33
N ASN A 29 -1.59 1.40 -22.23
CA ASN A 29 -0.65 1.88 -21.23
C ASN A 29 -0.04 0.65 -20.53
N LYS A 30 1.12 0.17 -21.00
CA LYS A 30 1.85 -0.98 -20.42
C LYS A 30 2.48 -0.70 -19.05
N ASN A 31 2.22 0.47 -18.46
CA ASN A 31 2.76 0.89 -17.15
C ASN A 31 1.65 1.15 -16.12
N GLN A 32 0.60 0.34 -16.07
CA GLN A 32 -0.19 0.30 -14.84
C GLN A 32 0.62 -0.48 -13.81
N GLU A 33 1.48 0.22 -13.05
CA GLU A 33 2.00 -0.32 -11.80
C GLU A 33 0.80 -0.85 -11.01
N LYS A 34 0.83 -2.14 -10.68
CA LYS A 34 -0.28 -2.80 -10.00
C LYS A 34 -0.31 -2.30 -8.55
N MET A 35 -1.00 -1.20 -8.33
CA MET A 35 -1.33 -0.70 -7.00
C MET A 35 -2.18 -1.75 -6.29
N PHE A 36 -1.89 -1.98 -5.01
CA PHE A 36 -2.69 -2.92 -4.21
C PHE A 36 -4.08 -2.35 -3.94
N THR A 37 -5.07 -3.24 -3.82
CA THR A 37 -6.47 -2.87 -3.56
C THR A 37 -6.91 -3.22 -2.15
N THR A 38 -8.05 -2.67 -1.73
CA THR A 38 -8.71 -2.98 -0.45
C THR A 38 -8.96 -4.48 -0.30
N GLU A 39 -9.36 -5.17 -1.37
CA GLU A 39 -9.64 -6.61 -1.36
C GLU A 39 -8.36 -7.40 -1.12
N GLN A 40 -7.25 -7.00 -1.74
CA GLN A 40 -5.95 -7.66 -1.52
C GLN A 40 -5.46 -7.44 -0.09
N ILE A 41 -5.60 -6.22 0.47
CA ILE A 41 -5.27 -5.96 1.88
C ILE A 41 -6.12 -6.82 2.81
N LYS A 42 -7.44 -6.86 2.61
CA LYS A 42 -8.37 -7.67 3.40
C LYS A 42 -8.03 -9.17 3.32
N GLU A 43 -7.70 -9.67 2.13
CA GLU A 43 -7.30 -11.07 1.91
C GLU A 43 -6.01 -11.42 2.65
N LYS A 44 -5.06 -10.48 2.78
CA LYS A 44 -3.84 -10.69 3.58
C LYS A 44 -4.14 -10.67 5.08
N LEU A 45 -4.91 -9.68 5.54
CA LEU A 45 -5.27 -9.53 6.96
C LEU A 45 -6.11 -10.69 7.48
N SER A 46 -7.02 -11.26 6.66
CA SER A 46 -7.89 -12.36 7.06
C SER A 46 -7.16 -13.69 7.34
N LYS A 47 -5.86 -13.76 7.08
CA LYS A 47 -5.02 -14.94 7.31
C LYS A 47 -4.26 -14.88 8.64
N VAL A 48 -4.44 -13.80 9.39
CA VAL A 48 -3.80 -13.60 10.69
C VAL A 48 -4.76 -14.02 11.77
N GLU A 49 -4.39 -15.01 12.55
CA GLU A 49 -5.15 -15.45 13.73
C GLU A 49 -4.47 -14.95 15.01
N THR A 50 -3.13 -15.00 15.02
CA THR A 50 -2.30 -14.62 16.17
C THR A 50 -1.07 -13.83 15.74
N GLY A 51 -0.31 -13.33 16.71
CA GLY A 51 0.95 -12.65 16.41
C GLY A 51 2.03 -13.51 15.77
N ALA A 52 1.93 -14.84 15.83
CA ALA A 52 2.85 -15.74 15.15
C ALA A 52 2.71 -15.65 13.60
N ASP A 53 1.57 -15.20 13.10
CA ASP A 53 1.28 -15.07 11.66
C ASP A 53 1.81 -13.76 11.06
N PHE A 54 2.25 -12.81 11.91
CA PHE A 54 2.65 -11.48 11.49
C PHE A 54 3.80 -11.46 10.46
N PRO A 55 4.88 -12.27 10.57
CA PRO A 55 5.92 -12.32 9.55
C PRO A 55 5.41 -12.72 8.16
N ALA A 56 4.45 -13.65 8.10
CA ALA A 56 3.82 -14.07 6.86
C ALA A 56 2.92 -12.96 6.27
N LEU A 57 2.16 -12.25 7.12
CA LEU A 57 1.42 -11.06 6.72
C LEU A 57 2.35 -10.01 6.11
N ALA A 58 3.42 -9.64 6.81
CA ALA A 58 4.36 -8.61 6.39
C ALA A 58 4.96 -8.93 5.01
N THR A 59 5.38 -10.18 4.81
CA THR A 59 5.87 -10.67 3.52
C THR A 59 4.79 -10.63 2.44
N GLY A 60 3.56 -11.05 2.78
CA GLY A 60 2.42 -11.00 1.87
C GLY A 60 2.06 -9.59 1.40
N LEU A 61 2.07 -8.61 2.31
CA LEU A 61 1.84 -7.19 2.01
C LEU A 61 2.96 -6.61 1.15
N LYS A 62 4.22 -6.94 1.47
CA LYS A 62 5.39 -6.54 0.68
C LYS A 62 5.29 -7.03 -0.77
N ASN A 63 4.88 -8.28 -0.96
CA ASN A 63 4.76 -8.91 -2.28
C ASN A 63 3.68 -8.28 -3.17
N ILE A 64 2.67 -7.62 -2.59
CA ILE A 64 1.65 -6.89 -3.35
C ILE A 64 1.98 -5.40 -3.52
N GLY A 65 3.16 -4.95 -3.05
CA GLY A 65 3.67 -3.60 -3.29
C GLY A 65 3.46 -2.61 -2.15
N VAL A 66 3.02 -3.06 -0.97
CA VAL A 66 3.03 -2.23 0.24
C VAL A 66 4.48 -2.02 0.68
N THR A 67 4.82 -0.77 0.98
CA THR A 67 6.17 -0.38 1.42
C THR A 67 6.21 -0.03 2.90
N TYR A 68 5.13 0.56 3.40
CA TYR A 68 4.98 1.03 4.77
C TYR A 68 3.49 1.05 5.14
N TYR A 69 3.17 0.91 6.41
CA TYR A 69 1.84 1.26 6.92
C TYR A 69 1.91 1.67 8.39
N GLU A 70 0.94 2.47 8.81
CA GLU A 70 0.71 2.81 10.21
C GLU A 70 -0.68 2.38 10.65
N THR A 71 -0.82 2.04 11.94
CA THR A 71 -2.09 1.66 12.55
C THR A 71 -2.27 2.40 13.87
N LYS A 72 -3.43 3.02 14.07
CA LYS A 72 -3.77 3.70 15.32
C LYS A 72 -4.29 2.70 16.34
N MET A 73 -3.79 2.78 17.57
CA MET A 73 -4.26 1.91 18.65
C MET A 73 -5.67 2.28 19.10
N GLU A 74 -6.07 3.54 18.95
CA GLU A 74 -7.40 4.05 19.31
C GLU A 74 -8.52 3.21 18.69
N ASP A 75 -8.45 2.89 17.40
CA ASP A 75 -9.58 2.26 16.68
C ASP A 75 -9.15 1.16 15.69
N GLY A 76 -7.84 0.89 15.59
CA GLY A 76 -7.28 -0.11 14.67
C GLY A 76 -7.26 0.32 13.20
N SER A 77 -7.67 1.56 12.87
CA SER A 77 -7.59 2.07 11.50
C SER A 77 -6.13 2.18 11.04
N SER A 78 -5.89 1.91 9.76
CA SER A 78 -4.55 1.90 9.18
C SER A 78 -4.47 2.70 7.89
N ILE A 79 -3.28 3.18 7.55
CA ILE A 79 -2.96 3.76 6.24
C ILE A 79 -1.82 2.95 5.62
N PHE A 80 -2.09 2.32 4.47
CA PHE A 80 -1.09 1.54 3.73
C PHE A 80 -0.48 2.38 2.61
N HIS A 81 0.84 2.38 2.50
CA HIS A 81 1.58 3.20 1.54
C HIS A 81 2.30 2.33 0.49
N GLY A 82 2.12 2.70 -0.78
CA GLY A 82 2.78 2.11 -1.94
C GLY A 82 3.81 3.04 -2.57
N LYS A 83 4.26 2.68 -3.77
CA LYS A 83 5.14 3.53 -4.57
C LYS A 83 4.43 4.80 -5.02
N ASN A 84 5.22 5.82 -5.39
CA ASN A 84 4.74 7.05 -6.01
C ASN A 84 3.68 7.81 -5.19
N GLY A 85 3.75 7.71 -3.86
CA GLY A 85 2.82 8.38 -2.95
C GLY A 85 1.42 7.76 -2.91
N TYR A 86 1.24 6.52 -3.37
CA TYR A 86 -0.03 5.82 -3.26
C TYR A 86 -0.35 5.52 -1.78
N GLU A 87 -1.58 5.81 -1.38
CA GLU A 87 -2.09 5.55 -0.03
C GLU A 87 -3.45 4.86 -0.09
N LEU A 88 -3.68 3.95 0.86
CA LEU A 88 -4.95 3.25 1.02
C LEU A 88 -5.33 3.19 2.50
N PRO A 89 -6.24 4.06 2.97
CA PRO A 89 -6.75 4.00 4.34
C PRO A 89 -7.73 2.85 4.52
N THR A 90 -7.81 2.30 5.73
CA THR A 90 -8.86 1.37 6.16
C THR A 90 -9.86 2.07 7.06
N VAL A 91 -11.02 1.44 7.23
CA VAL A 91 -11.98 1.81 8.26
C VAL A 91 -11.48 1.35 9.64
N PRO A 92 -12.01 1.92 10.74
CA PRO A 92 -11.82 1.40 12.09
C PRO A 92 -12.18 -0.08 12.21
N ASN A 93 -11.43 -0.82 13.04
CA ASN A 93 -11.64 -2.24 13.30
C ASN A 93 -12.48 -2.49 14.56
N TYR A 94 -12.49 -1.55 15.50
CA TYR A 94 -13.22 -1.63 16.76
C TYR A 94 -13.61 -0.24 17.27
N GLU A 95 -14.50 -0.20 18.27
CA GLU A 95 -14.88 1.06 18.94
C GLU A 95 -13.68 1.71 19.63
N PRO A 96 -13.56 3.05 19.61
CA PRO A 96 -12.42 3.76 20.17
C PRO A 96 -12.07 3.33 21.61
N ILE A 97 -10.79 3.04 21.84
CA ILE A 97 -10.22 2.75 23.16
C ILE A 97 -9.31 3.88 23.64
N LEU A 98 -9.18 4.01 24.96
CA LEU A 98 -8.28 4.99 25.56
C LEU A 98 -6.84 4.52 25.46
N ILE A 99 -5.94 5.48 25.22
CA ILE A 99 -4.48 5.27 25.25
C ILE A 99 -3.95 5.89 26.55
N ALA A 100 -3.13 5.15 27.29
CA ALA A 100 -2.48 5.65 28.50
C ALA A 100 -1.57 6.84 28.20
N ASP A 101 -1.45 7.78 29.13
CA ASP A 101 -0.61 8.98 28.95
C ASP A 101 0.89 8.72 29.17
N THR A 102 1.23 7.63 29.84
CA THR A 102 2.60 7.27 30.18
C THR A 102 2.98 5.93 29.59
N VAL A 103 4.17 5.87 29.00
CA VAL A 103 4.70 4.64 28.42
C VAL A 103 5.19 3.69 29.51
N ASN A 104 4.70 2.45 29.49
CA ASN A 104 5.25 1.35 30.28
C ASN A 104 6.02 0.38 29.37
N LEU A 105 7.26 0.74 29.06
CA LEU A 105 8.09 0.02 28.08
C LEU A 105 8.37 -1.43 28.49
N GLU A 106 8.53 -1.71 29.79
CA GLU A 106 8.89 -3.04 30.25
C GLU A 106 7.70 -4.00 30.10
N GLN A 107 6.48 -3.57 30.43
CA GLN A 107 5.29 -4.37 30.19
C GLN A 107 4.99 -4.51 28.69
N LEU A 108 5.19 -3.45 27.90
CA LEU A 108 5.03 -3.49 26.45
C LEU A 108 5.89 -4.60 25.80
N LYS A 109 7.17 -4.71 26.18
CA LYS A 109 8.06 -5.76 25.66
C LYS A 109 7.58 -7.18 26.02
N ILE A 110 7.02 -7.36 27.21
CA ILE A 110 6.46 -8.64 27.64
C ILE A 110 5.24 -9.00 26.78
N ASP A 111 4.34 -8.04 26.55
CA ASP A 111 3.14 -8.23 25.76
C ASP A 111 3.48 -8.53 24.29
N ILE A 112 4.45 -7.81 23.70
CA ILE A 112 4.99 -8.07 22.37
C ILE A 112 5.59 -9.48 22.27
N ALA A 113 6.44 -9.87 23.23
CA ALA A 113 7.07 -11.19 23.21
C ALA A 113 6.03 -12.32 23.33
N ASN A 114 4.96 -12.11 24.09
CA ASN A 114 3.85 -13.05 24.17
C ASN A 114 3.03 -13.09 22.87
N HIS A 115 2.79 -11.94 22.23
CA HIS A 115 2.10 -11.85 20.95
C HIS A 115 2.84 -12.62 19.86
N GLN A 116 4.16 -12.45 19.76
CA GLN A 116 5.03 -13.17 18.82
C GLN A 116 5.00 -14.69 19.00
N GLN A 117 4.69 -15.18 20.22
CA GLN A 117 4.51 -16.60 20.52
C GLN A 117 3.08 -17.09 20.26
N GLY A 118 2.22 -16.27 19.65
CA GLY A 118 0.83 -16.61 19.34
C GLY A 118 -0.10 -16.60 20.56
N LYS A 119 0.29 -15.96 21.67
CA LYS A 119 -0.51 -15.94 22.91
C LYS A 119 -1.58 -14.85 22.96
N SER A 120 -1.62 -13.97 21.98
CA SER A 120 -2.63 -12.93 21.86
C SER A 120 -3.03 -12.72 20.40
N ASP A 121 -4.29 -12.34 20.22
CA ASP A 121 -4.82 -11.92 18.92
C ASP A 121 -4.53 -10.43 18.65
N TYR A 122 -4.98 -9.97 17.48
CA TYR A 122 -4.79 -8.59 17.03
C TYR A 122 -5.42 -7.55 17.99
N PHE A 123 -6.64 -7.78 18.47
CA PHE A 123 -7.30 -6.79 19.33
C PHE A 123 -6.63 -6.73 20.70
N GLN A 124 -6.22 -7.88 21.24
CA GLN A 124 -5.55 -7.96 22.52
C GLN A 124 -4.21 -7.23 22.50
N ILE A 125 -3.33 -7.44 21.51
CA ILE A 125 -2.06 -6.69 21.44
C ILE A 125 -2.28 -5.18 21.20
N SER A 126 -3.32 -4.81 20.45
CA SER A 126 -3.65 -3.40 20.22
C SER A 126 -4.07 -2.71 21.51
N ARG A 127 -4.94 -3.36 22.31
CA ARG A 127 -5.32 -2.89 23.65
C ARG A 127 -4.12 -2.83 24.59
N GLN A 128 -3.32 -3.89 24.66
CA GLN A 128 -2.11 -3.92 25.50
C GLN A 128 -1.13 -2.81 25.12
N SER A 129 -0.99 -2.51 23.82
CA SER A 129 -0.17 -1.40 23.35
C SER A 129 -0.72 -0.05 23.82
N ALA A 130 -2.04 0.16 23.69
CA ALA A 130 -2.72 1.37 24.17
C ALA A 130 -2.58 1.55 25.69
N ASP A 131 -2.79 0.49 26.46
CA ASP A 131 -2.67 0.45 27.93
C ASP A 131 -1.22 0.76 28.38
N ASN A 132 -0.23 0.44 27.53
CA ASN A 132 1.18 0.74 27.76
C ASN A 132 1.66 2.05 27.11
N GLY A 133 0.74 2.90 26.64
CA GLY A 133 1.03 4.26 26.18
C GLY A 133 1.47 4.39 24.71
N VAL A 134 1.22 3.38 23.89
CA VAL A 134 1.46 3.44 22.44
C VAL A 134 0.24 4.05 21.75
N GLU A 135 0.46 5.10 20.97
CA GLU A 135 -0.57 5.75 20.15
C GLU A 135 -0.77 5.01 18.83
N LYS A 136 0.33 4.60 18.21
CA LYS A 136 0.33 3.88 16.93
C LYS A 136 1.55 3.00 16.79
N TRP A 137 1.48 2.01 15.90
CA TRP A 137 2.66 1.39 15.35
C TRP A 137 2.86 1.76 13.88
N ALA A 138 4.11 1.68 13.46
CA ALA A 138 4.59 1.98 12.12
C ALA A 138 5.41 0.79 11.60
N VAL A 139 4.94 0.17 10.53
CA VAL A 139 5.57 -1.02 9.94
C VAL A 139 6.21 -0.64 8.61
N CYS A 140 7.54 -0.74 8.55
CA CYS A 140 8.30 -0.53 7.33
C CYS A 140 8.64 -1.89 6.72
N LEU A 141 8.06 -2.20 5.56
CA LEU A 141 8.27 -3.47 4.85
C LEU A 141 9.54 -3.45 3.99
N VAL A 142 10.14 -2.27 3.78
CA VAL A 142 11.47 -2.14 3.16
C VAL A 142 12.54 -2.62 4.14
N SER A 143 12.57 -2.07 5.36
CA SER A 143 13.52 -2.45 6.42
C SER A 143 13.08 -3.65 7.25
N MET A 144 11.84 -4.14 7.05
CA MET A 144 11.22 -5.22 7.82
C MET A 144 11.27 -4.95 9.34
N THR A 145 10.69 -3.81 9.74
CA THR A 145 10.66 -3.36 11.14
C THR A 145 9.24 -2.95 11.55
N CYS A 146 8.89 -3.21 12.80
CA CYS A 146 7.72 -2.64 13.48
C CYS A 146 8.19 -1.65 14.56
N THR A 147 7.68 -0.42 14.53
CA THR A 147 8.03 0.66 15.46
C THR A 147 6.81 1.06 16.25
N TYR A 148 6.89 1.07 17.58
CA TYR A 148 5.84 1.49 18.49
C TYR A 148 6.10 2.95 18.87
N ILE A 149 5.08 3.81 18.76
CA ILE A 149 5.19 5.27 18.86
C ILE A 149 4.19 5.78 19.91
N ASP A 150 4.65 6.63 20.82
CA ASP A 150 3.79 7.25 21.84
C ASP A 150 3.06 8.52 21.34
N LYS A 151 2.19 9.09 22.18
CA LYS A 151 1.43 10.33 21.87
C LYS A 151 2.30 11.56 21.62
N ALA A 152 3.57 11.54 22.03
CA ALA A 152 4.52 12.62 21.76
C ALA A 152 5.26 12.41 20.42
N GLY A 153 4.93 11.35 19.69
CA GLY A 153 5.60 10.98 18.43
C GLY A 153 6.98 10.34 18.64
N LYS A 154 7.31 9.91 19.85
CA LYS A 154 8.60 9.28 20.14
C LYS A 154 8.52 7.78 19.85
N ASN A 155 9.53 7.26 19.15
CA ASN A 155 9.73 5.83 18.99
C ASN A 155 10.12 5.22 20.35
N VAL A 156 9.24 4.43 20.94
CA VAL A 156 9.47 3.82 22.26
C VAL A 156 10.11 2.44 22.16
N TRP A 157 9.82 1.72 21.08
CA TRP A 157 10.39 0.41 20.79
C TRP A 157 10.42 0.14 19.29
N VAL A 158 11.44 -0.56 18.82
CA VAL A 158 11.57 -1.00 17.43
C VAL A 158 11.99 -2.47 17.45
N GLU A 159 11.31 -3.29 16.67
CA GLU A 159 11.66 -4.68 16.49
C GLU A 159 11.82 -5.04 15.01
N HIS A 160 12.66 -6.04 14.77
CA HIS A 160 12.81 -6.64 13.44
C HIS A 160 11.78 -7.74 13.24
N ILE A 161 11.15 -7.71 12.08
CA ILE A 161 10.22 -8.75 11.64
C ILE A 161 11.08 -9.89 11.05
N PRO A 162 10.97 -11.13 11.57
CA PRO A 162 11.65 -12.29 10.99
C PRO A 162 11.31 -12.46 9.50
N GLN A 163 12.27 -12.97 8.73
CA GLN A 163 12.12 -13.28 7.30
C GLN A 163 12.31 -14.77 7.05
#